data_AF-A0A6J6FPC5-F1
#
_entry.id   AF-A0A6J6FPC5-F1
#
_cell.length_a   1.000
_cell.length_b   1.000
_cell.length_c   1.000
_cell.angle_alpha   90.00
_cell.angle_beta   90.00
_cell.angle_gamma   90.00
#
_symmetry.space_group_name_H-M   'P 1'
#
loop_
_entity.id
_entity.type
_entity.pdbx_description
1 polymer ?
#
loop_
_entity_poly.entity_id
_entity_poly.type
_entity_poly.pdbx_seq_one_letter_code
_entity_poly.pdbx_strand_id
1 'polypeptide(L)'
;MAAEAARGSALTGTAARQLPRCGFGSAGSSPISTEAPQSEAPQSGAISQSVTVTVPRTAIVHLGADGRVVAVMTNTGCPPRPGDDIWVRRAGSNSLEPASWATFRSQRWTGDFSRPGVVVTQFD
;
A
#
# COMPACT_ATOMS: atom_id res chain seq x y z
N MET A 1 -43.95 -32.34 26.54
CA MET A 1 -43.50 -31.16 25.75
C MET A 1 -41.99 -31.10 25.89
N ALA A 2 -41.30 -31.33 24.78
CA ALA A 2 -39.84 -31.37 24.71
C ALA A 2 -39.26 -29.98 24.44
N ALA A 3 -38.10 -29.68 25.03
CA ALA A 3 -37.01 -28.94 24.39
C ALA A 3 -35.76 -29.02 25.30
N GLU A 4 -34.83 -29.87 24.88
CA GLU A 4 -33.42 -29.94 25.29
C GLU A 4 -32.58 -28.97 24.43
N ALA A 5 -31.31 -28.81 24.80
CA ALA A 5 -30.19 -28.19 24.06
C ALA A 5 -29.98 -26.68 24.32
N ALA A 6 -28.76 -26.15 24.46
CA ALA A 6 -27.41 -26.74 24.52
C ALA A 6 -26.47 -25.71 25.14
N ARG A 7 -25.44 -26.21 25.83
CA ARG A 7 -24.21 -25.46 26.15
C ARG A 7 -23.39 -25.32 24.86
N GLY A 8 -22.96 -24.12 24.51
CA GLY A 8 -22.16 -23.84 23.32
C GLY A 8 -21.11 -22.77 23.59
N SER A 9 -19.85 -23.20 23.49
CA SER A 9 -18.62 -22.51 23.85
C SER A 9 -18.41 -21.13 23.22
N ALA A 10 -17.67 -20.31 23.98
CA ALA A 10 -16.92 -19.17 23.48
C ALA A 10 -16.00 -19.57 22.32
N LEU A 11 -16.03 -18.78 21.24
CA LEU A 11 -14.90 -18.64 20.33
C LEU A 11 -14.62 -17.16 20.11
N THR A 12 -13.61 -16.73 20.86
CA THR A 12 -12.66 -15.67 20.56
C THR A 12 -12.26 -15.71 19.08
N GLY A 13 -12.21 -14.56 18.43
CA GLY A 13 -11.71 -14.50 17.06
C GLY A 13 -11.93 -13.16 16.37
N THR A 14 -11.65 -12.05 17.06
CA THR A 14 -11.39 -10.79 16.33
C THR A 14 -10.14 -11.04 15.50
N ALA A 15 -10.34 -11.38 14.22
CA ALA A 15 -9.29 -11.34 13.22
C ALA A 15 -8.88 -9.87 13.07
N ALA A 16 -8.02 -9.40 13.96
CA ALA A 16 -7.20 -8.23 13.73
C ALA A 16 -6.35 -8.60 12.51
N ARG A 17 -6.85 -8.22 11.32
CA ARG A 17 -6.04 -8.15 10.11
C ARG A 17 -4.74 -7.51 10.54
N GLN A 18 -3.65 -8.28 10.50
CA GLN A 18 -2.31 -7.74 10.65
C GLN A 18 -2.16 -6.69 9.55
N LEU A 19 -2.40 -5.42 9.90
CA LEU A 19 -1.98 -4.32 9.07
C LEU A 19 -0.49 -4.54 8.84
N PRO A 20 -0.01 -4.49 7.59
CA PRO A 20 1.42 -4.63 7.31
C PRO A 20 2.15 -3.70 8.25
N ARG A 21 3.03 -4.26 9.08
CA ARG A 21 3.80 -3.47 10.04
C ARG A 21 4.67 -2.53 9.23
N CYS A 22 4.23 -1.30 9.07
CA CYS A 22 4.99 -0.20 8.49
C CYS A 22 6.10 0.19 9.48
N GLY A 23 6.99 -0.75 9.78
CA GLY A 23 8.12 -0.54 10.66
C GLY A 23 9.00 0.58 10.12
N PHE A 24 9.51 1.40 11.03
CA PHE A 24 10.65 2.28 10.78
C PHE A 24 11.93 1.41 10.69
N GLY A 25 11.94 0.46 9.75
CA GLY A 25 13.14 -0.26 9.38
C GLY A 25 13.78 0.48 8.21
N SER A 26 15.07 0.79 8.34
CA SER A 26 15.92 1.35 7.29
C SER A 26 15.51 0.90 5.90
N ALA A 27 15.49 1.83 4.95
CA ALA A 27 15.34 1.57 3.53
C ALA A 27 16.51 0.71 3.01
N GLY A 28 16.57 -0.56 3.42
CA GLY A 28 17.12 -1.63 2.62
C GLY A 28 16.02 -2.01 1.66
N SER A 29 15.91 -1.28 0.54
CA SER A 29 15.27 -1.82 -0.66
C SER A 29 16.04 -3.08 -1.03
N SER A 30 15.63 -4.21 -0.46
CA SER A 30 16.16 -5.50 -0.86
C SER A 30 15.63 -5.72 -2.28
N PRO A 31 16.50 -5.91 -3.28
CA PRO A 31 16.04 -6.22 -4.62
C PRO A 31 15.20 -7.49 -4.56
N ILE A 32 13.98 -7.45 -5.08
CA ILE A 32 13.21 -8.66 -5.35
C ILE A 32 13.86 -9.29 -6.59
N SER A 33 14.71 -10.28 -6.36
CA SER A 33 15.23 -11.15 -7.42
C SER A 33 14.16 -12.18 -7.76
N THR A 34 13.43 -11.95 -8.85
CA THR A 34 12.57 -12.98 -9.43
C THR A 34 13.43 -13.84 -10.36
N GLU A 35 13.84 -15.01 -9.87
CA GLU A 35 14.54 -16.00 -10.68
C GLU A 35 13.53 -16.63 -11.66
N ALA A 36 13.77 -16.48 -12.97
CA ALA A 36 12.91 -17.09 -13.99
C ALA A 36 13.14 -18.62 -14.04
N PRO A 37 12.11 -19.44 -14.30
CA PRO A 37 12.27 -20.90 -14.40
C PRO A 37 13.23 -21.24 -15.54
N GLN A 38 14.37 -21.85 -15.19
CA GLN A 38 15.37 -22.32 -16.13
C GLN A 38 14.84 -23.54 -16.88
N SER A 39 14.55 -23.38 -18.17
CA SER A 39 14.32 -24.51 -19.07
C SER A 39 15.70 -25.08 -19.45
N GLU A 40 16.02 -26.27 -18.96
CA GLU A 40 17.31 -26.94 -19.19
C GLU A 40 17.51 -27.33 -20.67
N ALA A 41 18.59 -26.80 -21.27
CA ALA A 41 19.50 -27.55 -22.13
C ALA A 41 20.88 -26.85 -22.09
N PRO A 42 21.99 -27.54 -21.75
CA PRO A 42 23.29 -26.91 -21.61
C PRO A 42 23.91 -26.66 -23.00
N GLN A 43 23.94 -25.41 -23.44
CA GLN A 43 24.83 -24.97 -24.50
C GLN A 43 25.96 -24.12 -23.90
N SER A 44 27.19 -24.53 -24.24
CA SER A 44 28.44 -23.90 -23.85
C SER A 44 28.41 -22.37 -24.07
N GLY A 45 28.65 -21.59 -23.01
CA GLY A 45 28.80 -20.13 -23.09
C GLY A 45 27.64 -19.27 -22.58
N ALA A 46 26.77 -19.77 -21.71
CA ALA A 46 25.68 -18.96 -21.13
C ALA A 46 26.23 -17.90 -20.13
N ILE A 47 26.34 -16.65 -20.58
CA ILE A 47 26.60 -15.49 -19.72
C ILE A 47 25.31 -15.20 -18.94
N SER A 48 25.30 -15.45 -17.64
CA SER A 48 24.22 -14.97 -16.76
C SER A 48 24.35 -13.46 -16.57
N GLN A 49 23.33 -12.71 -16.99
CA GLN A 49 23.23 -11.27 -16.74
C GLN A 49 22.09 -11.02 -15.75
N SER A 50 22.39 -10.29 -14.67
CA SER A 50 21.39 -9.85 -13.70
C SER A 50 20.94 -8.42 -14.00
N VAL A 51 19.63 -8.18 -14.06
CA VAL A 51 19.04 -6.83 -14.17
C VAL A 51 18.40 -6.47 -12.84
N THR A 52 18.72 -5.30 -12.29
CA THR A 52 18.09 -4.76 -11.08
C THR A 52 17.12 -3.65 -11.45
N VAL A 53 15.86 -3.75 -10.99
CA VAL A 53 14.83 -2.74 -11.18
C VAL A 53 14.48 -2.12 -9.82
N THR A 54 14.49 -0.79 -9.75
CA THR A 54 14.03 -0.05 -8.57
C THR A 54 12.71 0.63 -8.89
N VAL A 55 11.66 0.33 -8.12
CA VAL A 55 10.37 1.00 -8.23
C VAL A 55 10.31 2.09 -7.16
N PRO A 56 10.15 3.38 -7.52
CA PRO A 56 10.03 4.44 -6.53
C PRO A 56 8.76 4.27 -5.71
N ARG A 57 8.78 4.80 -4.48
CA ARG A 57 7.58 4.82 -3.62
C ARG A 57 6.65 5.91 -4.14
N THR A 58 5.42 5.53 -4.46
CA THR A 58 4.45 6.43 -5.09
C THR A 58 3.15 6.41 -4.31
N ALA A 59 2.57 7.58 -4.10
CA ALA A 59 1.27 7.80 -3.49
C ALA A 59 0.32 8.49 -4.49
N ILE A 60 -0.90 7.99 -4.59
CA ILE A 60 -1.99 8.63 -5.33
C ILE A 60 -3.00 9.14 -4.32
N VAL A 61 -3.20 10.44 -4.32
CA VAL A 61 -4.13 11.16 -3.43
C VAL A 61 -5.33 11.62 -4.25
N HIS A 62 -6.53 11.24 -3.81
CA HIS A 62 -7.77 11.73 -4.40
C HIS A 62 -8.30 12.90 -3.58
N LEU A 63 -8.60 13.99 -4.27
CA LEU A 63 -9.24 15.17 -3.68
C LEU A 63 -10.73 15.19 -4.00
N GLY A 64 -11.54 15.56 -3.01
CA GLY A 64 -12.94 15.89 -3.16
C GLY A 64 -13.15 17.18 -3.93
N ALA A 65 -14.41 17.53 -4.19
CA ALA A 65 -14.77 18.78 -4.87
C ALA A 65 -14.38 20.03 -4.08
N ASP A 66 -14.25 19.91 -2.75
CA ASP A 66 -13.79 20.93 -1.81
C ASP A 66 -12.25 21.01 -1.70
N GLY A 67 -11.52 20.19 -2.47
CA GLY A 67 -10.06 20.12 -2.43
C GLY A 67 -9.50 19.34 -1.23
N ARG A 68 -10.35 18.73 -0.38
CA ARG A 68 -9.89 17.91 0.75
C ARG A 68 -9.51 16.50 0.31
N VAL A 69 -8.60 15.86 1.04
CA VAL A 69 -8.21 14.47 0.78
C VAL A 69 -9.37 13.54 1.15
N VAL A 70 -9.89 12.81 0.16
CA VAL A 70 -10.98 11.84 0.36
C VAL A 70 -10.52 10.39 0.29
N ALA A 71 -9.42 10.14 -0.41
CA ALA A 71 -8.81 8.82 -0.48
C ALA A 71 -7.31 8.91 -0.77
N VAL A 72 -6.57 7.89 -0.37
CA VAL A 72 -5.17 7.73 -0.73
C VAL A 72 -4.81 6.25 -0.88
N MET A 73 -3.90 5.97 -1.80
CA MET A 73 -3.30 4.64 -1.98
C MET A 73 -1.80 4.79 -2.25
N THR A 74 -1.01 3.79 -1.86
CA THR A 74 0.43 3.74 -2.16
C THR A 74 0.81 2.38 -2.72
N ASN A 75 1.85 2.34 -3.56
CA ASN A 75 2.39 1.07 -4.05
C ASN A 75 3.10 0.24 -2.97
N THR A 76 3.25 0.80 -1.75
CA THR A 76 3.84 0.13 -0.59
C THR A 76 2.81 -0.43 0.39
N GLY A 77 1.53 -0.05 0.26
CA GLY A 77 0.50 -0.36 1.25
C GLY A 77 0.65 0.38 2.59
N CYS A 78 1.69 1.21 2.73
CA CYS A 78 1.95 2.04 3.91
C CYS A 78 1.51 3.49 3.70
N PRO A 79 1.33 4.25 4.80
CA PRO A 79 1.09 5.69 4.73
C PRO A 79 2.13 6.41 3.87
N PRO A 80 1.73 7.46 3.12
CA PRO A 80 2.67 8.36 2.44
C PRO A 80 3.70 8.95 3.42
N ARG A 81 4.94 9.12 2.95
CA ARG A 81 6.08 9.65 3.73
C ARG A 81 6.85 10.73 2.94
N PRO A 82 7.67 11.56 3.62
CA PRO A 82 8.60 12.44 2.92
C PRO A 82 9.48 11.67 1.95
N GLY A 83 9.61 12.17 0.72
CA GLY A 83 10.39 11.53 -0.36
C GLY A 83 9.61 10.58 -1.26
N ASP A 84 8.33 10.32 -0.97
CA ASP A 84 7.45 9.57 -1.88
C ASP A 84 7.02 10.48 -3.05
N ASP A 85 6.88 9.91 -4.25
CA ASP A 85 6.30 10.60 -5.41
C ASP A 85 4.79 10.74 -5.22
N ILE A 86 4.28 11.96 -5.14
CA ILE A 86 2.85 12.19 -4.89
C ILE A 86 2.17 12.67 -6.16
N TRP A 87 1.07 12.00 -6.49
CA TRP A 87 0.18 12.35 -7.58
C TRP A 87 -1.21 12.63 -7.03
N VAL A 88 -1.84 13.66 -7.56
CA VAL A 88 -3.16 14.11 -7.14
C VAL A 88 -4.17 13.89 -8.27
N ARG A 89 -5.31 13.32 -7.93
CA ARG A 89 -6.49 13.27 -8.78
C ARG A 89 -7.59 14.12 -8.17
N ARG A 90 -8.07 15.13 -8.90
CA ARG A 90 -9.20 15.98 -8.47
C ARG A 90 -10.54 15.33 -8.78
N ALA A 91 -11.57 15.65 -8.00
CA ALA A 91 -12.93 15.19 -8.28
C ALA A 91 -13.36 15.57 -9.70
N GLY A 92 -13.93 14.59 -10.43
CA GLY A 92 -14.33 14.75 -11.83
C GLY A 92 -13.20 14.76 -12.86
N SER A 93 -11.93 14.70 -12.43
CA SER A 93 -10.78 14.59 -13.33
C SER A 93 -10.25 13.16 -13.43
N ASN A 94 -9.87 12.77 -14.63
CA ASN A 94 -9.14 11.51 -14.89
C ASN A 94 -7.63 11.72 -14.97
N SER A 95 -7.15 12.96 -14.86
CA SER A 95 -5.73 13.30 -14.93
C SER A 95 -5.08 13.27 -13.55
N LEU A 96 -3.82 12.82 -13.53
CA LEU A 96 -2.95 12.88 -12.36
C LEU A 96 -2.01 14.08 -12.49
N GLU A 97 -1.96 14.89 -11.45
CA GLU A 97 -1.08 16.05 -11.33
C GLU A 97 0.02 15.75 -10.30
N PRO A 98 1.31 16.05 -10.58
CA PRO A 98 2.36 15.91 -9.58
C PRO A 98 2.12 16.90 -8.44
N ALA A 99 2.36 16.47 -7.20
CA ALA A 99 2.21 17.28 -6.01
C ALA A 99 3.41 17.15 -5.06
N SER A 100 3.64 18.20 -4.27
CA SER A 100 4.69 18.19 -3.25
C SER A 100 4.19 17.56 -1.95
N TRP A 101 5.07 16.82 -1.27
CA TRP A 101 4.85 16.37 0.12
C TRP A 101 4.49 17.52 1.07
N ALA A 102 5.01 18.73 0.82
CA ALA A 102 4.73 19.90 1.66
C ALA A 102 3.24 20.20 1.79
N THR A 103 2.44 19.91 0.76
CA THR A 103 0.98 20.10 0.75
C THR A 103 0.27 19.20 1.75
N PHE A 104 0.81 18.02 2.04
CA PHE A 104 0.16 17.00 2.86
C PHE A 104 0.83 16.75 4.21
N ARG A 105 1.88 17.51 4.55
CA ARG A 105 2.68 17.30 5.78
C ARG A 105 1.88 17.37 7.09
N SER A 106 0.74 18.06 7.09
CA SER A 106 -0.15 18.18 8.25
C SER A 106 -1.23 17.09 8.31
N GLN A 107 -1.35 16.25 7.27
CA GLN A 107 -2.36 15.20 7.24
C GLN A 107 -1.96 14.06 8.17
N ARG A 108 -2.94 13.54 8.92
CA ARG A 108 -2.78 12.29 9.67
C ARG A 108 -3.27 11.14 8.82
N TRP A 109 -2.37 10.22 8.50
CA TRP A 109 -2.68 9.08 7.65
C TRP A 109 -3.08 7.87 8.49
N THR A 110 -4.30 7.36 8.30
CA THR A 110 -4.81 6.16 8.98
C THR A 110 -5.54 5.25 8.01
N GLY A 111 -5.27 3.94 8.05
CA GLY A 111 -6.00 2.92 7.26
C GLY A 111 -5.09 2.01 6.42
N ASP A 112 -5.68 1.32 5.44
CA ASP A 112 -5.02 0.33 4.58
C ASP A 112 -4.75 0.90 3.18
N PHE A 113 -3.52 1.36 2.94
CA PHE A 113 -3.15 2.09 1.71
C PHE A 113 -2.90 1.16 0.51
N SER A 114 -3.11 -0.16 0.65
CA SER A 114 -2.92 -1.12 -0.44
C SER A 114 -4.04 -1.08 -1.49
N ARG A 115 -5.17 -0.45 -1.17
CA ARG A 115 -6.35 -0.33 -2.05
C ARG A 115 -6.77 1.13 -2.20
N PRO A 116 -7.43 1.49 -3.32
CA PRO A 116 -8.08 2.78 -3.44
C PRO A 116 -9.17 2.94 -2.37
N GLY A 117 -9.24 4.10 -1.69
CA GLY A 117 -10.41 4.47 -0.88
C GLY A 117 -10.22 4.62 0.62
N VAL A 118 -8.99 4.77 1.13
CA VAL A 118 -8.79 5.06 2.57
C VAL A 118 -9.14 6.51 2.90
N VAL A 119 -10.20 6.69 3.69
CA VAL A 119 -10.68 7.98 4.18
C VAL A 119 -9.76 8.51 5.29
N VAL A 120 -9.33 9.76 5.16
CA VAL A 120 -8.62 10.50 6.22
C VAL A 120 -9.64 11.17 7.12
N THR A 121 -9.63 10.87 8.43
CA THR A 121 -10.30 11.72 9.42
C THR A 121 -9.40 12.92 9.73
N GLN A 122 -9.79 14.11 9.28
CA GLN A 122 -9.22 15.35 9.80
C GLN A 122 -9.81 15.61 11.18
N PHE A 123 -8.95 15.92 12.15
CA PHE A 123 -9.36 16.62 13.37
C PHE A 123 -8.84 18.05 13.22
N ASP A 124 -9.76 19.01 13.31
CA ASP A 124 -9.50 20.43 13.58
C ASP A 124 -8.72 20.60 14.89
#